data_AF-A0AAJ1X9Q7-F1
#
_entry.id   AF-A0AAJ1X9Q7-F1
#
_cell.length_a   1.000
_cell.length_b   1.000
_cell.length_c   1.000
_cell.angle_alpha   90.00
_cell.angle_beta   90.00
_cell.angle_gamma   90.00
#
_symmetry.space_group_name_H-M   'P 1'
#
loop_
_entity.id
_entity.type
_entity.pdbx_description
1 polymer ?
#
loop_
_entity_poly.entity_id
_entity_poly.type
_entity_poly.pdbx_seq_one_letter_code
_entity_poly.pdbx_strand_id
1 'polypeptide(L)'
;DRPAAPVAFVAALQHLLAILVPIVTPGLLICQALGVSSRDTTLIVSMSLVISGIATYVQCKRFGPLGAGLLIVQGTSFNFVGPLIAGGSVMVKQGTPVEAVMAAIFGVVIAGSFVEMGISRI
;
A
#
# COMPACT_ATOMS: atom_id res chain seq x y z
N ASP A 1 18.22 -24.57 -2.29
CA ASP A 1 17.27 -23.45 -2.27
C ASP A 1 16.21 -23.42 -3.38
N ARG A 2 15.57 -24.55 -3.69
CA ARG A 2 14.31 -24.61 -4.45
C ARG A 2 13.49 -25.77 -3.90
N PRO A 3 12.63 -25.55 -2.89
CA PRO A 3 11.83 -26.62 -2.31
C PRO A 3 10.91 -27.24 -3.37
N ALA A 4 10.51 -28.49 -3.17
CA ALA A 4 9.57 -29.16 -4.06
C ALA A 4 8.30 -28.30 -4.22
N ALA A 5 7.72 -28.30 -5.43
CA ALA A 5 6.53 -27.52 -5.77
C ALA A 5 5.41 -27.50 -4.69
N PRO A 6 5.03 -28.63 -4.06
CA PRO A 6 4.00 -28.61 -3.01
C PRO A 6 4.42 -27.84 -1.76
N VAL A 7 5.69 -27.97 -1.33
CA VAL A 7 6.22 -27.25 -0.17
C VAL A 7 6.32 -25.76 -0.48
N ALA A 8 6.77 -25.40 -1.68
CA ALA A 8 6.81 -24.02 -2.15
C ALA A 8 5.41 -23.37 -2.17
N PHE A 9 4.40 -24.11 -2.64
CA PHE A 9 3.03 -23.64 -2.69
C PHE A 9 2.45 -23.38 -1.30
N VAL A 10 2.61 -24.32 -0.36
CA VAL A 10 2.13 -24.15 1.02
C VAL A 10 2.83 -22.98 1.70
N ALA A 11 4.15 -22.83 1.54
CA ALA A 11 4.89 -21.70 2.09
C ALA A 11 4.42 -20.37 1.49
N ALA A 12 4.21 -20.31 0.17
CA ALA A 12 3.68 -19.11 -0.50
C ALA A 12 2.28 -18.74 -0.01
N LEU A 13 1.41 -19.75 0.19
CA LEU A 13 0.08 -19.55 0.75
C LEU A 13 0.14 -19.02 2.19
N GLN A 14 1.00 -19.58 3.04
CA GLN A 14 1.18 -19.10 4.41
C GLN A 14 1.67 -17.65 4.44
N HIS A 15 2.63 -17.30 3.57
CA HIS A 15 3.08 -15.92 3.43
C HIS A 15 1.96 -14.99 2.98
N LEU A 16 1.17 -15.39 1.97
CA LEU A 16 0.01 -14.61 1.50
C LEU A 16 -0.99 -14.34 2.63
N LEU A 17 -1.33 -15.37 3.41
CA LEU A 17 -2.27 -15.25 4.53
C LEU A 17 -1.72 -14.34 5.64
N ALA A 18 -0.41 -14.42 5.92
CA ALA A 18 0.24 -13.60 6.94
C ALA A 18 0.24 -12.10 6.59
N ILE A 19 0.35 -11.75 5.30
CA ILE A 19 0.48 -10.37 4.85
C ILE A 19 -0.86 -9.72 4.48
N LEU A 20 -1.92 -10.51 4.31
CA LEU A 20 -3.24 -10.02 3.88
C LEU A 20 -3.79 -8.93 4.81
N VAL A 21 -3.86 -9.20 6.11
CA VAL A 21 -4.39 -8.28 7.11
C VAL A 21 -3.60 -6.97 7.16
N PRO A 22 -2.26 -6.97 7.32
CA PRO A 22 -1.50 -5.72 7.39
C PRO A 22 -1.52 -4.90 6.09
N ILE A 23 -1.77 -5.49 4.91
CA ILE A 23 -1.92 -4.74 3.64
C ILE A 23 -3.30 -4.08 3.54
N VAL A 24 -4.36 -4.76 3.97
CA VAL A 24 -5.74 -4.28 3.83
C VAL A 24 -6.09 -3.24 4.90
N THR A 25 -5.67 -3.45 6.14
CA THR A 25 -6.10 -2.66 7.30
C THR A 25 -5.82 -1.15 7.17
N PRO A 26 -4.63 -0.68 6.75
CA PRO A 26 -4.35 0.75 6.61
C PRO A 26 -5.31 1.45 5.64
N GLY A 27 -5.55 0.85 4.46
CA GLY A 27 -6.46 1.40 3.46
C GLY A 27 -7.90 1.47 3.97
N LEU A 28 -8.33 0.42 4.68
CA LEU A 28 -9.65 0.36 5.29
C LEU A 28 -9.84 1.43 6.36
N LEU A 29 -8.86 1.61 7.26
CA LEU A 29 -8.89 2.62 8.32
C LEU A 29 -9.00 4.04 7.75
N ILE A 30 -8.20 4.35 6.71
CA ILE A 30 -8.23 5.67 6.06
C ILE A 30 -9.58 5.91 5.38
N CYS A 31 -10.07 4.95 4.58
CA CYS A 31 -11.33 5.10 3.85
C CYS A 31 -12.53 5.26 4.80
N GLN A 32 -12.59 4.46 5.86
CA GLN A 32 -13.66 4.55 6.87
C GLN A 32 -13.62 5.87 7.63
N ALA A 33 -12.43 6.33 8.03
CA ALA A 33 -12.28 7.58 8.77
C ALA A 33 -12.66 8.80 7.94
N LEU A 34 -12.47 8.75 6.62
CA LEU A 34 -12.80 9.85 5.69
C LEU A 34 -14.20 9.76 5.09
N GLY A 35 -14.97 8.71 5.41
CA GLY A 35 -16.33 8.54 4.90
C GLY A 35 -16.41 8.16 3.42
N VAL A 36 -15.39 7.47 2.90
CA VAL A 36 -15.39 6.94 1.53
C VAL A 36 -16.49 5.88 1.40
N SER A 37 -17.17 5.84 0.25
CA SER A 37 -18.24 4.86 0.00
C SER A 37 -17.73 3.41 0.16
N SER A 38 -18.59 2.48 0.57
CA SER A 38 -18.20 1.07 0.71
C SER A 38 -17.71 0.47 -0.61
N ARG A 39 -18.33 0.88 -1.74
CA ARG A 39 -17.93 0.45 -3.08
C ARG A 39 -16.50 0.87 -3.41
N ASP A 40 -16.18 2.14 -3.19
CA ASP A 40 -14.85 2.68 -3.50
C ASP A 40 -13.79 2.18 -2.51
N THR A 41 -14.17 1.98 -1.25
CA THR A 41 -13.32 1.36 -0.23
C THR A 41 -12.89 -0.05 -0.67
N THR A 42 -13.84 -0.88 -1.12
CA THR A 42 -13.52 -2.22 -1.63
C THR A 42 -12.63 -2.16 -2.87
N LEU A 43 -12.86 -1.21 -3.77
CA LEU A 43 -12.00 -1.00 -4.94
C LEU A 43 -10.58 -0.61 -4.53
N ILE A 44 -10.42 0.34 -3.61
CA ILE A 44 -9.11 0.80 -3.10
C ILE A 44 -8.35 -0.36 -2.43
N VAL A 45 -9.03 -1.14 -1.59
CA VAL A 45 -8.45 -2.33 -0.95
C VAL A 45 -8.01 -3.37 -1.98
N SER A 46 -8.84 -3.62 -3.01
CA SER A 46 -8.51 -4.55 -4.08
C SER A 46 -7.30 -4.08 -4.89
N MET A 47 -7.24 -2.78 -5.22
CA MET A 47 -6.10 -2.19 -5.91
C MET A 47 -4.83 -2.23 -5.05
N SER A 48 -4.92 -1.99 -3.74
CA SER A 48 -3.81 -2.11 -2.81
C SER A 48 -3.19 -3.51 -2.83
N LEU A 49 -4.02 -4.56 -2.82
CA LEU A 49 -3.55 -5.94 -2.89
C LEU A 49 -2.84 -6.26 -4.22
N VAL A 50 -3.40 -5.81 -5.34
CA VAL A 50 -2.78 -6.01 -6.67
C VAL A 50 -1.43 -5.29 -6.76
N ILE A 51 -1.39 -4.01 -6.36
CA ILE A 51 -0.16 -3.21 -6.41
C ILE A 51 0.90 -3.75 -5.44
N SER A 52 0.51 -4.19 -4.24
CA SER A 52 1.42 -4.86 -3.30
C SER A 52 2.04 -6.12 -3.90
N GLY A 53 1.25 -6.94 -4.62
CA GLY A 53 1.77 -8.11 -5.33
C GLY A 53 2.78 -7.75 -6.42
N ILE A 54 2.46 -6.74 -7.24
CA ILE A 54 3.37 -6.24 -8.30
C ILE A 54 4.66 -5.67 -7.68
N ALA A 55 4.55 -4.84 -6.65
CA ALA A 55 5.70 -4.22 -6.00
C ALA A 55 6.58 -5.27 -5.31
N THR A 56 5.98 -6.27 -4.65
CA THR A 56 6.71 -7.41 -4.08
C THR A 56 7.44 -8.19 -5.17
N TYR A 57 6.80 -8.43 -6.32
CA TYR A 57 7.43 -9.11 -7.45
C TYR A 57 8.64 -8.33 -7.99
N VAL A 58 8.52 -7.00 -8.14
CA VAL A 58 9.64 -6.13 -8.56
C VAL A 58 10.77 -6.15 -7.53
N GLN A 59 10.45 -6.21 -6.24
CA GLN A 59 11.47 -6.25 -5.19
C GLN A 59 12.22 -7.59 -5.16
N CYS A 60 11.50 -8.68 -5.38
CA CYS A 60 12.04 -10.04 -5.51
C CYS A 60 12.85 -10.23 -6.79
N LYS A 61 12.38 -9.70 -7.91
CA LYS A 61 13.02 -9.83 -9.22
C LYS A 61 13.69 -8.51 -9.57
N ARG A 62 14.99 -8.42 -9.32
CA ARG A 62 15.76 -7.22 -9.65
C ARG A 62 15.68 -6.90 -11.15
N PHE A 63 15.15 -5.73 -11.46
CA PHE A 63 15.08 -5.17 -12.81
C PHE A 63 16.09 -4.01 -12.92
N GLY A 64 17.33 -4.33 -13.29
CA GLY A 64 18.41 -3.34 -13.38
C GLY A 64 18.70 -2.67 -12.02
N PRO A 65 18.56 -1.33 -11.89
CA PRO A 65 18.74 -0.64 -10.61
C PRO A 65 17.53 -0.74 -9.67
N LEU A 66 16.39 -1.29 -10.12
CA LEU A 66 15.16 -1.41 -9.34
C LEU A 66 15.03 -2.81 -8.72
N GLY A 67 14.64 -2.84 -7.44
CA GLY A 67 14.47 -4.08 -6.66
C GLY A 67 15.74 -4.58 -5.98
N ALA A 68 15.59 -5.23 -4.82
CA ALA A 68 16.70 -5.75 -4.02
C ALA A 68 17.20 -7.13 -4.48
N GLY A 69 16.38 -7.89 -5.23
CA GLY A 69 16.67 -9.29 -5.55
C GLY A 69 16.47 -10.23 -4.36
N LEU A 70 15.71 -9.79 -3.35
CA LEU A 70 15.41 -10.51 -2.12
C LEU A 70 13.91 -10.57 -1.90
N LEU A 71 13.44 -11.57 -1.14
CA LEU A 71 12.04 -11.68 -0.73
C LEU A 71 11.69 -10.56 0.26
N ILE A 72 11.25 -9.43 -0.28
CA ILE A 72 10.81 -8.27 0.49
C ILE A 72 9.36 -7.98 0.10
N VAL A 73 8.46 -8.32 1.01
CA VAL A 73 7.03 -8.05 0.83
C VAL A 73 6.78 -6.56 0.94
N GLN A 74 6.10 -6.01 -0.07
CA GLN A 74 5.69 -4.61 -0.11
C GLN A 74 4.28 -4.48 0.43
N GLY A 75 4.04 -3.49 1.27
CA GLY A 75 2.74 -3.20 1.84
C GLY A 75 2.65 -1.76 2.32
N THR A 76 1.47 -1.34 2.75
CA THR A 76 1.24 0.01 3.25
C THR A 76 1.79 0.17 4.67
N SER A 77 2.60 1.20 4.91
CA SER A 77 3.13 1.48 6.24
C SER A 77 2.06 2.12 7.14
N PHE A 78 1.89 1.55 8.33
CA PHE A 78 0.98 2.09 9.36
C PHE A 78 1.36 3.50 9.83
N ASN A 79 2.61 3.93 9.65
CA ASN A 79 3.06 5.26 10.01
C ASN A 79 2.34 6.37 9.24
N PHE A 80 1.81 6.06 8.04
CA PHE A 80 1.07 7.04 7.24
C PHE A 80 -0.42 7.12 7.59
N VAL A 81 -0.99 6.15 8.32
CA VAL A 81 -2.43 6.10 8.62
C VAL A 81 -2.86 7.32 9.43
N GLY A 82 -2.18 7.61 10.54
CA GLY A 82 -2.50 8.75 11.41
C GLY A 82 -2.44 10.10 10.68
N PRO A 83 -1.30 10.45 10.04
CA PRO A 83 -1.17 11.70 9.29
C PRO A 83 -2.18 11.86 8.15
N LEU A 84 -2.45 10.79 7.38
CA LEU A 84 -3.41 10.85 6.26
C LEU A 84 -4.85 11.04 6.74
N ILE A 85 -5.25 10.36 7.82
CA ILE A 85 -6.56 10.57 8.44
C ILE A 85 -6.67 11.99 8.98
N ALA A 86 -5.65 12.48 9.69
CA ALA A 86 -5.65 13.82 10.26
C ALA A 86 -5.76 14.89 9.17
N GLY A 87 -4.92 14.81 8.13
CA GLY A 87 -4.94 15.74 7.00
C GLY A 87 -6.25 15.68 6.22
N GLY A 88 -6.71 14.48 5.87
CA GLY A 88 -7.97 14.31 5.14
C GLY A 88 -9.18 14.77 5.93
N SER A 89 -9.22 14.51 7.24
CA SER A 89 -10.33 14.93 8.11
C SER A 89 -10.45 16.45 8.22
N VAL A 90 -9.33 17.18 8.16
CA VAL A 90 -9.34 18.65 8.09
C VAL A 90 -10.01 19.11 6.80
N MET A 91 -9.68 18.51 5.66
CA MET A 91 -10.27 18.86 4.36
C MET A 91 -11.77 18.55 4.30
N VAL A 92 -12.19 17.40 4.83
CA VAL A 92 -13.62 17.05 4.94
C VAL A 92 -14.37 18.06 5.80
N LYS A 93 -13.81 18.47 6.94
CA LYS A 93 -14.40 19.50 7.81
C LYS A 93 -14.51 20.88 7.14
N GLN A 94 -13.64 21.18 6.19
CA GLN A 94 -13.70 22.40 5.38
C GLN A 94 -14.75 22.32 4.25
N GLY A 95 -15.49 21.21 4.15
CA GLY A 95 -16.51 20.99 3.11
C GLY A 95 -15.95 20.45 1.79
N THR A 96 -14.70 19.98 1.78
CA THR A 96 -14.12 19.37 0.58
C THR A 96 -14.79 18.02 0.31
N PRO A 97 -15.26 17.74 -0.92
CA PRO A 97 -15.83 16.44 -1.26
C PRO A 97 -14.80 15.33 -1.06
N VAL A 98 -15.23 14.16 -0.59
CA VAL A 98 -14.37 13.04 -0.21
C VAL A 98 -13.50 12.58 -1.38
N GLU A 99 -14.02 12.64 -2.60
CA GLU A 99 -13.30 12.32 -3.83
C GLU A 99 -12.09 13.24 -4.03
N ALA A 100 -12.25 14.53 -3.76
CA ALA A 100 -11.15 15.50 -3.84
C ALA A 100 -10.14 15.32 -2.69
N VAL A 101 -10.60 14.92 -1.50
CA VAL A 101 -9.71 14.55 -0.38
C VAL A 101 -8.86 13.34 -0.75
N MET A 102 -9.48 12.30 -1.30
CA MET A 102 -8.76 11.09 -1.75
C MET A 102 -7.79 11.42 -2.88
N ALA A 103 -8.19 12.23 -3.86
CA ALA A 103 -7.29 12.69 -4.93
C ALA A 103 -6.08 13.46 -4.37
N ALA A 104 -6.28 14.33 -3.36
CA ALA A 104 -5.19 15.03 -2.71
C ALA A 104 -4.25 14.08 -1.94
N ILE A 105 -4.79 13.09 -1.23
CA ILE A 105 -3.99 12.05 -0.56
C ILE A 105 -3.14 11.29 -1.56
N PHE A 106 -3.73 10.81 -2.66
CA PHE A 106 -2.99 10.12 -3.72
C PHE A 106 -1.90 11.02 -4.32
N GLY A 107 -2.22 12.28 -4.60
CA GLY A 107 -1.26 13.25 -5.15
C GLY A 107 -0.08 13.51 -4.21
N VAL A 108 -0.35 13.75 -2.92
CA VAL A 108 0.68 13.98 -1.90
C VAL A 108 1.56 12.75 -1.71
N VAL A 109 0.98 11.55 -1.67
CA VAL A 109 1.76 10.30 -1.50
C VAL A 109 2.64 10.03 -2.73
N ILE A 110 2.13 10.27 -3.93
CA ILE A 110 2.93 10.14 -5.16
C ILE A 110 4.08 11.16 -5.16
N ALA A 111 3.80 12.43 -4.88
CA ALA A 111 4.84 13.46 -4.82
C ALA A 111 5.89 13.15 -3.73
N GLY A 112 5.44 12.74 -2.54
CA GLY A 112 6.29 12.35 -1.43
C GLY A 112 7.19 11.15 -1.74
N SER A 113 6.72 10.21 -2.56
CA SER A 113 7.53 9.05 -2.95
C SER A 113 8.84 9.44 -3.67
N PHE A 114 8.84 10.53 -4.46
CA PHE A 114 10.05 11.03 -5.11
C PHE A 114 11.03 11.65 -4.13
N VAL A 115 10.52 12.29 -3.07
CA VAL A 115 11.35 12.84 -1.99
C VAL A 115 12.05 11.69 -1.26
N GLU A 116 11.31 10.64 -0.87
CA GLU A 116 11.87 9.44 -0.23
C GLU A 116 12.91 8.75 -1.12
N MET A 117 12.61 8.60 -2.43
CA MET A 117 13.57 8.02 -3.39
C MET A 117 14.86 8.85 -3.49
N GLY A 118 14.76 10.19 -3.46
CA GLY A 118 15.92 11.08 -3.48
C GLY A 118 16.75 10.99 -2.20
N ILE A 119 16.09 11.10 -1.03
CA ILE A 119 16.74 11.05 0.29
C ILE A 119 17.40 9.69 0.52
N SER A 120 16.82 8.59 0.00
CA SER A 120 17.42 7.25 0.14
C SER A 120 18.81 7.08 -0.50
N ARG A 121 19.29 8.08 -1.24
CA ARG A 121 20.59 8.08 -1.95
C ARG A 121 21.64 9.01 -1.31
N ILE A 122 21.26 9.78 -0.30
CA ILE A 122 22.16 10.68 0.47
C ILE A 122 22.62 9.94 1.72
#